data_AF-A0A6V7Q8T2-F1
#
_entry.id   AF-A0A6V7Q8T2-F1
#
_cell.length_a   1.000
_cell.length_b   1.000
_cell.length_c   1.000
_cell.angle_alpha   90.00
_cell.angle_beta   90.00
_cell.angle_gamma   90.00
#
_symmetry.space_group_name_H-M   'P 1'
#
loop_
_entity.id
_entity.type
_entity.pdbx_description
1 polymer ?
#
loop_
_entity_poly.entity_id
_entity_poly.type
_entity_poly.pdbx_seq_one_letter_code
_entity_poly.pdbx_strand_id
1 'polypeptide(L)'
;MCQNPNPSSSPTPNSNPNANPSPNPNPNPSERGEPKKPAEVHDVARRLSAGDAAARVEAAREVRRLARASSRARSAFAVAAVVEPLVAMLPSPDPAAREAALLALLNLAVRNQR
;
A
#
# COMPACT_ATOMS: atom_id res chain seq x y z
N MET A 1 -66.38 -12.12 50.34
CA MET A 1 -65.81 -11.46 51.53
C MET A 1 -64.29 -11.58 51.45
N CYS A 2 -63.62 -10.43 51.47
CA CYS A 2 -62.30 -10.14 52.04
C CYS A 2 -61.13 -11.14 51.83
N GLN A 3 -60.12 -10.76 51.02
CA GLN A 3 -58.76 -10.36 51.45
C GLN A 3 -57.66 -10.69 50.43
N ASN A 4 -56.85 -9.68 50.14
CA ASN A 4 -55.51 -9.76 49.56
C ASN A 4 -54.56 -10.45 50.58
N PRO A 5 -53.45 -11.08 50.15
CA PRO A 5 -52.18 -10.33 50.18
C PRO A 5 -51.14 -10.75 49.11
N ASN A 6 -50.35 -9.77 48.65
CA ASN A 6 -48.96 -9.94 48.16
C ASN A 6 -48.03 -10.00 49.41
N PRO A 7 -46.70 -10.25 49.36
CA PRO A 7 -45.80 -10.63 48.27
C PRO A 7 -44.85 -11.81 48.66
N SER A 8 -44.14 -12.41 47.69
CA SER A 8 -42.94 -13.19 48.04
C SER A 8 -42.01 -13.36 46.85
N SER A 9 -40.79 -12.81 46.96
CA SER A 9 -39.51 -13.44 46.58
C SER A 9 -38.42 -12.37 46.39
N SER A 10 -37.59 -12.23 47.41
CA SER A 10 -36.14 -11.96 47.28
C SER A 10 -35.45 -13.16 47.95
N PRO A 11 -34.29 -13.69 47.51
CA PRO A 11 -33.04 -12.97 47.24
C PRO A 11 -32.26 -13.50 46.00
N THR A 12 -31.28 -12.80 45.42
CA THR A 12 -29.86 -12.84 45.81
C THR A 12 -29.04 -11.96 44.85
N PRO A 13 -27.88 -11.40 45.28
CA PRO A 13 -27.00 -10.63 44.43
C PRO A 13 -26.02 -11.56 43.71
N ASN A 14 -26.03 -11.60 42.37
CA ASN A 14 -24.98 -12.29 41.62
C ASN A 14 -23.88 -11.29 41.26
N SER A 15 -22.86 -11.22 42.12
CA SER A 15 -21.57 -10.63 41.80
C SER A 15 -20.78 -11.64 40.98
N ASN A 16 -20.68 -11.45 39.67
CA ASN A 16 -19.74 -12.21 38.83
C ASN A 16 -18.74 -11.27 38.16
N PRO A 17 -17.48 -11.16 38.67
CA PRO A 17 -16.44 -10.35 38.08
C PRO A 17 -15.58 -11.23 37.16
N ASN A 18 -16.01 -11.48 35.92
CA ASN A 18 -15.08 -11.94 34.89
C ASN A 18 -15.67 -11.80 33.49
N ALA A 19 -15.47 -10.64 32.86
CA ALA A 19 -15.59 -10.50 31.41
C ALA A 19 -14.21 -10.11 30.87
N ASN A 20 -13.53 -11.12 30.35
CA ASN A 20 -12.27 -11.02 29.62
C ASN A 20 -12.43 -10.02 28.44
N PRO A 21 -11.46 -9.15 28.12
CA PRO A 21 -11.60 -8.22 27.01
C PRO A 21 -11.51 -8.97 25.69
N SER A 22 -12.60 -9.03 24.92
CA SER A 22 -12.54 -9.48 23.53
C SER A 22 -11.70 -8.49 22.71
N PRO A 23 -10.66 -8.92 21.98
CA PRO A 23 -9.99 -8.06 21.03
C PRO A 23 -10.92 -7.86 19.82
N ASN A 24 -11.31 -6.61 19.62
CA ASN A 24 -12.13 -6.13 18.52
C ASN A 24 -11.51 -6.51 17.16
N PRO A 25 -12.15 -7.34 16.30
CA PRO A 25 -11.68 -7.57 14.94
C PRO A 25 -12.54 -6.73 13.99
N ASN A 26 -12.39 -5.41 14.04
CA ASN A 26 -12.80 -4.59 12.92
C ASN A 26 -11.55 -4.13 12.17
N PRO A 27 -11.13 -4.83 11.10
CA PRO A 27 -10.11 -4.30 10.23
C PRO A 27 -10.77 -3.15 9.47
N ASN A 28 -10.48 -1.92 9.90
CA ASN A 28 -10.82 -0.72 9.18
C ASN A 28 -10.35 -0.87 7.71
N PRO A 29 -11.22 -0.84 6.68
CA PRO A 29 -10.78 -0.89 5.28
C PRO A 29 -10.12 0.42 4.81
N SER A 30 -9.93 1.39 5.70
CA SER A 30 -9.58 2.76 5.33
C SER A 30 -8.08 3.07 5.34
N GLU A 31 -7.19 2.09 5.47
CA GLU A 31 -5.78 2.26 5.07
C GLU A 31 -5.60 2.18 3.53
N ARG A 32 -6.63 2.58 2.78
CA ARG A 32 -6.46 3.03 1.40
C ARG A 32 -5.81 4.40 1.46
N GLY A 33 -4.49 4.42 1.62
CA GLY A 33 -3.67 5.62 1.71
C GLY A 33 -4.14 6.73 0.77
N GLU A 34 -4.53 7.84 1.39
CA GLU A 34 -4.71 9.15 0.76
C GLU A 34 -3.43 9.59 0.01
N PRO A 35 -3.51 10.51 -0.96
CA PRO A 35 -2.59 10.58 -2.09
C PRO A 35 -1.23 11.19 -1.72
N LYS A 36 -0.31 10.37 -1.23
CA LYS A 36 1.15 10.65 -1.27
C LYS A 36 1.80 10.36 -2.64
N LYS A 37 0.99 9.96 -3.63
CA LYS A 37 1.43 9.45 -4.94
C LYS A 37 2.37 10.36 -5.75
N PRO A 38 2.20 11.70 -5.81
CA PRO A 38 3.13 12.52 -6.61
C PRO A 38 4.51 12.64 -5.95
N ALA A 39 4.57 12.79 -4.62
CA ALA A 39 5.83 12.85 -3.89
C ALA A 39 6.60 11.53 -3.98
N GLU A 40 5.89 10.39 -3.90
CA GLU A 40 6.46 9.05 -4.09
C GLU A 40 7.04 8.88 -5.50
N VAL A 41 6.34 9.32 -6.55
CA VAL A 41 6.85 9.27 -7.94
C VAL A 41 8.12 10.09 -8.12
N HIS A 42 8.15 11.32 -7.57
CA HIS A 42 9.32 12.18 -7.68
C HIS A 42 10.53 11.65 -6.90
N ASP A 43 10.30 11.06 -5.73
CA ASP A 43 11.37 10.43 -4.95
C ASP A 43 11.97 9.22 -5.69
N VAL A 44 11.10 8.34 -6.20
CA VAL A 44 11.51 7.18 -7.02
C VAL A 44 12.32 7.64 -8.23
N ALA A 45 11.85 8.66 -8.95
CA ALA A 45 12.54 9.20 -10.13
C ALA A 45 13.91 9.79 -9.78
N ARG A 46 14.03 10.44 -8.61
CA ARG A 46 15.29 10.99 -8.11
C ARG A 46 16.27 9.87 -7.77
N ARG A 47 15.84 8.86 -7.02
CA ARG A 47 16.65 7.69 -6.66
C ARG A 47 17.12 6.91 -7.89
N LEU A 48 16.26 6.83 -8.90
CA LEU A 48 16.61 6.20 -10.17
C LEU A 48 17.67 7.00 -10.96
N SER A 49 17.62 8.33 -10.91
CA SER A 49 18.54 9.19 -11.65
C SER A 49 19.88 9.42 -10.94
N ALA A 50 19.86 9.60 -9.62
CA ALA A 50 21.02 10.03 -8.82
C ALA A 50 21.51 8.96 -7.81
N GLY A 51 20.79 7.85 -7.67
CA GLY A 51 21.17 6.77 -6.76
C GLY A 51 22.34 5.94 -7.27
N ASP A 52 22.97 5.22 -6.33
CA ASP A 52 23.95 4.18 -6.64
C ASP A 52 23.29 2.97 -7.36
N ALA A 53 24.10 1.98 -7.74
CA ALA A 53 23.61 0.83 -8.50
C ALA A 53 22.47 0.08 -7.79
N ALA A 54 22.58 -0.13 -6.47
CA ALA A 54 21.57 -0.83 -5.69
C ALA A 54 20.29 0.01 -5.55
N ALA A 55 20.42 1.29 -5.26
CA ALA A 55 19.31 2.23 -5.17
C ALA A 55 18.55 2.36 -6.51
N ARG A 56 19.26 2.33 -7.65
CA ARG A 56 18.64 2.33 -8.98
C ARG A 56 17.84 1.05 -9.25
N VAL A 57 18.36 -0.11 -8.83
CA VAL A 57 17.65 -1.40 -8.95
C VAL A 57 16.36 -1.37 -8.13
N GLU A 58 16.45 -0.95 -6.87
CA GLU A 58 15.28 -0.80 -5.98
C GLU A 58 14.27 0.20 -6.56
N ALA A 59 14.73 1.36 -7.02
CA ALA A 59 13.87 2.36 -7.65
C ALA A 59 13.18 1.82 -8.91
N ALA A 60 13.88 1.08 -9.76
CA ALA A 60 13.28 0.46 -10.95
C ALA A 60 12.20 -0.57 -10.58
N ARG A 61 12.40 -1.36 -9.52
CA ARG A 61 11.37 -2.27 -8.98
C ARG A 61 10.15 -1.51 -8.46
N GLU A 62 10.35 -0.37 -7.81
CA GLU A 62 9.26 0.49 -7.36
C GLU A 62 8.48 1.11 -8.53
N VAL A 63 9.17 1.61 -9.57
CA VAL A 63 8.53 2.06 -10.82
C VAL A 63 7.66 0.96 -11.39
N ARG A 64 8.20 -0.27 -11.52
CA ARG A 64 7.45 -1.43 -12.02
C ARG A 64 6.18 -1.68 -11.20
N ARG A 65 6.28 -1.69 -9.87
CA ARG A 65 5.15 -1.94 -8.95
C ARG A 65 4.06 -0.88 -9.11
N LEU A 66 4.46 0.39 -9.11
CA LEU A 66 3.54 1.53 -9.19
C LEU A 66 2.89 1.66 -10.57
N ALA A 67 3.66 1.47 -11.65
CA ALA A 67 3.16 1.49 -13.02
C ALA A 67 2.13 0.39 -13.29
N ARG A 68 2.37 -0.82 -12.74
CA ARG A 68 1.41 -1.95 -12.85
C ARG A 68 0.07 -1.64 -12.18
N ALA A 69 0.10 -0.93 -11.05
CA ALA A 69 -1.09 -0.68 -10.24
C ALA A 69 -1.95 0.49 -10.74
N SER A 70 -1.40 1.42 -11.53
CA SER A 70 -2.12 2.65 -11.88
C SER A 70 -1.70 3.28 -13.21
N SER A 71 -2.68 3.57 -14.06
CA SER A 71 -2.49 4.42 -15.26
C SER A 71 -2.03 5.84 -14.91
N ARG A 72 -2.52 6.39 -13.78
CA ARG A 72 -2.09 7.71 -13.30
C ARG A 72 -0.62 7.70 -12.88
N ALA A 73 -0.14 6.63 -12.24
CA ALA A 73 1.28 6.49 -11.92
C ALA A 73 2.13 6.40 -13.19
N ARG A 74 1.70 5.62 -14.19
CA ARG A 74 2.36 5.57 -15.51
C ARG A 74 2.50 6.97 -16.13
N SER A 75 1.42 7.75 -16.16
CA SER A 75 1.46 9.13 -16.66
C SER A 75 2.37 10.04 -15.84
N ALA A 76 2.38 9.90 -14.51
CA ALA A 76 3.23 10.70 -13.64
C ALA A 76 4.73 10.39 -13.85
N PHE A 77 5.08 9.12 -14.03
CA PHE A 77 6.45 8.71 -14.35
C PHE A 77 6.92 9.22 -15.72
N ALA A 78 6.02 9.32 -16.70
CA ALA A 78 6.35 9.92 -17.99
C ALA A 78 6.75 11.40 -17.84
N VAL A 79 6.10 12.14 -16.94
CA VAL A 79 6.47 13.54 -16.63
C VAL A 79 7.77 13.62 -15.84
N ALA A 80 8.03 12.65 -14.95
CA ALA A 80 9.23 12.61 -14.11
C ALA A 80 10.50 12.10 -14.83
N ALA A 81 10.47 11.95 -16.16
CA ALA A 81 11.62 11.59 -17.01
C ALA A 81 12.37 10.30 -16.59
N VAL A 82 11.66 9.27 -16.15
CA VAL A 82 12.29 8.01 -15.69
C VAL A 82 12.75 7.08 -16.82
N VAL A 83 12.35 7.33 -18.06
CA VAL A 83 12.63 6.43 -19.20
C VAL A 83 14.13 6.38 -19.52
N GLU A 84 14.78 7.54 -19.61
CA GLU A 84 16.22 7.64 -19.91
C GLU A 84 17.08 6.88 -18.87
N PRO A 85 16.91 7.09 -17.55
CA PRO A 85 17.60 6.28 -16.53
C PRO A 85 17.36 4.77 -16.66
N LEU A 86 16.14 4.33 -16.97
CA LEU A 86 15.84 2.90 -17.15
C LEU A 86 16.55 2.32 -18.37
N VAL A 87 16.60 3.06 -19.48
CA VAL A 87 17.33 2.64 -20.69
C VAL A 87 18.83 2.54 -20.41
N ALA A 88 19.39 3.48 -19.65
CA ALA A 88 20.80 3.46 -19.25
C ALA A 88 21.18 2.26 -18.35
N MET A 89 20.21 1.60 -17.70
CA MET A 89 20.43 0.38 -16.91
C MET A 89 20.51 -0.90 -17.76
N LEU A 90 20.03 -0.89 -19.01
CA LEU A 90 20.03 -2.06 -19.90
C LEU A 90 21.42 -2.62 -20.26
N PRO A 91 22.47 -1.82 -20.47
CA PRO A 91 23.83 -2.33 -20.68
C PRO A 91 24.56 -2.70 -19.37
N SER A 92 23.89 -2.69 -18.20
CA SER A 92 24.53 -3.04 -16.93
C SER A 92 25.04 -4.49 -16.94
N PRO A 93 26.23 -4.78 -16.38
CA PRO A 93 26.69 -6.16 -16.19
C PRO A 93 25.83 -6.92 -15.18
N ASP A 94 25.15 -6.22 -14.26
CA ASP A 94 24.26 -6.82 -13.27
C ASP A 94 22.92 -7.28 -13.92
N PRO A 95 22.60 -8.58 -13.90
CA PRO A 95 21.32 -9.08 -14.41
C PRO A 95 20.12 -8.52 -13.66
N ALA A 96 20.22 -8.26 -12.37
CA ALA A 96 19.10 -7.73 -11.59
C ALA A 96 18.73 -6.31 -12.02
N ALA A 97 19.73 -5.47 -12.31
CA ALA A 97 19.52 -4.15 -12.91
C ALA A 97 18.83 -4.21 -14.27
N ARG A 98 19.28 -5.11 -15.16
CA ARG A 98 18.67 -5.26 -16.49
C ARG A 98 17.22 -5.73 -16.41
N GLU A 99 16.96 -6.75 -15.61
CA GLU A 99 15.61 -7.30 -15.42
C GLU A 99 14.67 -6.25 -14.83
N ALA A 100 15.08 -5.55 -13.78
CA ALA A 100 14.29 -4.51 -13.15
C ALA A 100 13.94 -3.39 -14.14
N ALA A 101 14.91 -2.96 -14.95
CA ALA A 101 14.71 -1.93 -15.96
C ALA A 101 13.74 -2.38 -17.07
N LEU A 102 13.92 -3.58 -17.62
CA LEU A 102 13.05 -4.12 -18.67
C LEU A 102 11.60 -4.25 -18.19
N LEU A 103 11.39 -4.78 -16.99
CA LEU A 103 10.05 -4.95 -16.43
C LEU A 103 9.38 -3.62 -16.09
N ALA A 104 10.16 -2.61 -15.65
CA ALA A 104 9.66 -1.26 -15.46
C ALA A 104 9.22 -0.63 -16.77
N LEU A 105 10.06 -0.68 -17.81
CA LEU A 105 9.75 -0.16 -19.15
C LEU A 105 8.53 -0.86 -19.77
N LEU A 106 8.43 -2.18 -19.64
CA LEU A 106 7.27 -2.95 -20.09
C LEU A 106 5.98 -2.41 -19.45
N ASN A 107 5.98 -2.23 -18.13
CA ASN A 107 4.79 -1.74 -17.43
C ASN A 107 4.47 -0.28 -17.75
N LEU A 108 5.46 0.56 -18.05
CA LEU A 108 5.24 1.93 -18.53
C LEU A 108 4.66 1.96 -19.95
N ALA A 109 5.09 1.05 -20.82
CA ALA A 109 4.68 0.97 -22.22
C ALA A 109 3.26 0.37 -22.43
N VAL A 110 2.74 -0.39 -21.45
CA VAL A 110 1.37 -0.92 -21.53
C VAL A 110 0.38 0.25 -21.57
N ARG A 111 -0.42 0.31 -22.66
CA ARG A 111 -1.43 1.35 -22.99
C ARG A 111 -2.11 1.99 -21.78
N ASN A 112 -2.05 3.31 -21.69
CA ASN A 112 -3.03 4.13 -20.96
C ASN A 112 -4.25 4.32 -21.87
N GLN A 113 -5.16 3.34 -21.90
CA GLN A 113 -6.41 3.48 -22.65
C GLN A 113 -7.23 4.60 -21.99
N ARG A 114 -7.56 5.63 -22.79
CA ARG A 114 -8.52 6.68 -22.45
C ARG A 114 -9.92 6.20 -22.74
#